data_AF-A0AAV8YKQ2-F1
#
_entry.id   AF-A0AAV8YKQ2-F1
#
_cell.length_a   1.000
_cell.length_b   1.000
_cell.length_c   1.000
_cell.angle_alpha   90.00
_cell.angle_beta   90.00
_cell.angle_gamma   90.00
#
_symmetry.space_group_name_H-M   'P 1'
#
loop_
_entity.id
_entity.type
_entity.pdbx_description
1 polymer ?
#
loop_
_entity_poly.entity_id
_entity_poly.type
_entity_poly.pdbx_seq_one_letter_code
_entity_poly.pdbx_strand_id
1 'polypeptide(L)'
;METEKNSIELGDKKSYAGIPEAEFVEDVDAYMKRPENNGNVDDVLKRLDAQHAKYKFMEYNLLSKKKRLQTQVPELKRSLTMIEKLEEQKEEFDTQFLLS
;
A
#
# COMPACT_ATOMS: atom_id res chain seq x y z
N MET A 1 -1.41 -3.83 38.18
CA MET A 1 -0.33 -3.69 37.17
C MET A 1 -0.91 -4.23 35.89
N GLU A 2 -1.50 -3.31 35.13
CA GLU A 2 -2.21 -3.58 33.88
C GLU A 2 -1.17 -3.77 32.78
N THR A 3 -1.23 -4.90 32.07
CA THR A 3 -0.60 -5.02 30.75
C THR A 3 -1.73 -5.20 29.76
N GLU A 4 -2.08 -4.10 29.11
CA GLU A 4 -3.02 -4.03 28.00
C GLU A 4 -2.55 -4.97 26.87
N LYS A 5 -3.30 -6.04 26.64
CA LYS A 5 -3.22 -6.81 25.41
C LYS A 5 -3.93 -6.01 24.33
N ASN A 6 -3.18 -5.19 23.60
CA ASN A 6 -3.67 -4.59 22.36
C ASN A 6 -3.66 -5.66 21.25
N SER A 7 -4.54 -6.64 21.36
CA SER A 7 -4.87 -7.53 20.25
C SER A 7 -5.74 -6.75 19.28
N ILE A 8 -5.09 -6.10 18.31
CA ILE A 8 -5.75 -5.66 17.09
C ILE A 8 -6.21 -6.96 16.41
N GLU A 9 -7.46 -7.32 16.64
CA GLU A 9 -8.12 -8.38 15.89
C GLU A 9 -8.11 -7.96 14.42
N LEU A 10 -7.18 -8.55 13.66
CA LEU A 10 -7.16 -8.47 12.21
C LEU A 10 -8.44 -9.16 11.71
N GLY A 11 -9.49 -8.35 11.56
CA GLY A 11 -10.77 -8.75 11.00
C GLY A 11 -10.58 -9.46 9.66
N ASP A 12 -11.43 -10.48 9.46
CA ASP A 12 -11.63 -11.28 8.25
C ASP A 12 -10.47 -11.33 7.26
N LYS A 13 -9.85 -12.53 7.18
CA LYS A 13 -8.80 -13.01 6.25
C LYS A 13 -9.02 -12.64 4.77
N LYS A 14 -8.99 -11.36 4.45
CA LYS A 14 -9.07 -10.78 3.12
C LYS A 14 -7.94 -9.76 3.02
N SER A 15 -6.79 -10.27 2.59
CA SER A 15 -5.78 -9.59 1.78
C SER A 15 -6.06 -8.09 1.59
N TYR A 16 -5.47 -7.25 2.45
CA TYR A 16 -5.55 -5.81 2.31
C TYR A 16 -5.01 -5.43 0.92
N ALA A 17 -5.85 -4.79 0.10
CA ALA A 17 -5.53 -4.37 -1.26
C ALA A 17 -5.09 -5.49 -2.25
N GLY A 18 -5.48 -6.75 -2.01
CA GLY A 18 -5.14 -7.88 -2.88
C GLY A 18 -3.69 -8.39 -2.73
N ILE A 19 -2.97 -7.95 -1.69
CA ILE A 19 -1.63 -8.43 -1.34
C ILE A 19 -1.77 -9.79 -0.63
N PRO A 20 -1.22 -10.88 -1.19
CA PRO A 20 -1.24 -12.19 -0.53
C PRO A 20 -0.54 -12.13 0.83
N GLU A 21 -1.07 -12.81 1.83
CA GLU A 21 -0.37 -12.96 3.11
C GLU A 21 0.90 -13.79 2.90
N ALA A 22 2.02 -13.36 3.48
CA ALA A 22 3.26 -14.10 3.44
C ALA A 22 3.28 -15.10 4.59
N GLU A 23 3.47 -16.37 4.27
CA GLU A 23 3.63 -17.40 5.29
C GLU A 23 5.05 -17.35 5.87
N PHE A 24 5.15 -17.28 7.19
CA PHE A 24 6.44 -17.36 7.87
C PHE A 24 6.85 -18.83 8.04
N VAL A 25 8.07 -19.16 7.62
CA VAL A 25 8.63 -20.51 7.74
C VAL A 25 9.55 -20.57 8.96
N GLU A 26 9.07 -21.17 10.03
CA GLU A 26 9.85 -21.37 11.27
C GLU A 26 10.84 -22.55 11.15
N ASP A 27 10.40 -23.64 10.52
CA ASP A 27 11.20 -24.85 10.29
C ASP A 27 11.20 -25.21 8.80
N VAL A 28 12.38 -25.14 8.20
CA VAL A 28 12.61 -25.44 6.78
C VAL A 28 12.35 -26.91 6.48
N ASP A 29 12.76 -27.83 7.37
CA ASP A 29 12.57 -29.27 7.15
C ASP A 29 11.10 -29.65 7.19
N ALA A 30 10.33 -29.06 8.12
CA ALA A 30 8.89 -29.24 8.18
C ALA A 30 8.18 -28.63 6.97
N TYR A 31 8.66 -27.49 6.47
CA TYR A 31 8.11 -26.82 5.28
C TYR A 31 8.35 -27.62 4.01
N MET A 32 9.53 -28.20 3.82
CA MET A 32 9.87 -29.00 2.64
C MET A 32 9.13 -30.35 2.58
N LYS A 33 8.72 -30.87 3.74
CA LYS A 33 7.91 -32.10 3.86
C LYS A 33 6.43 -31.90 3.52
N ARG A 34 5.98 -30.66 3.28
CA ARG A 34 4.59 -30.40 2.90
C ARG A 34 4.25 -31.09 1.57
N PRO A 35 3.02 -31.61 1.42
CA PRO A 35 2.60 -32.31 0.20
C PRO A 35 2.65 -31.40 -1.04
N GLU A 36 2.63 -30.09 -0.85
CA GLU A 36 2.71 -29.09 -1.92
C GLU A 36 4.12 -28.91 -2.48
N ASN A 37 5.15 -29.24 -1.69
CA ASN A 37 6.55 -29.01 -2.03
C ASN A 37 7.25 -30.29 -2.54
N ASN A 38 6.67 -31.48 -2.27
CA ASN A 38 7.14 -32.79 -2.76
C ASN A 38 8.66 -33.05 -2.60
N GLY A 39 9.33 -32.36 -1.67
CA GLY A 39 10.77 -32.41 -1.48
C GLY A 39 11.61 -31.84 -2.64
N ASN A 40 11.01 -31.20 -3.65
CA ASN A 40 11.77 -30.58 -4.74
C ASN A 40 12.17 -29.15 -4.39
N VAL A 41 13.45 -28.95 -4.11
CA VAL A 41 14.00 -27.65 -3.69
C VAL A 41 13.88 -26.58 -4.78
N ASP A 42 14.12 -26.95 -6.03
CA ASP A 42 14.16 -25.99 -7.14
C ASP A 42 12.78 -25.38 -7.42
N ASP A 43 11.72 -26.16 -7.28
CA ASP A 43 10.35 -25.70 -7.52
C ASP A 43 9.87 -24.77 -6.39
N VAL A 44 10.26 -25.08 -5.15
CA VAL A 44 9.97 -24.25 -3.98
C VAL A 44 10.67 -22.89 -4.09
N LEU A 45 11.96 -22.87 -4.44
CA LEU A 45 12.71 -21.63 -4.61
C LEU A 45 12.10 -20.76 -5.72
N LYS A 46 11.77 -21.34 -6.88
CA LYS A 46 11.09 -20.61 -7.97
C LYS A 46 9.77 -19.98 -7.52
N ARG A 47 8.99 -20.68 -6.71
CA ARG A 47 7.72 -20.15 -6.18
C ARG A 47 7.96 -19.01 -5.21
N LEU A 48 8.90 -19.16 -4.28
CA LEU A 48 9.26 -18.11 -3.33
C LEU A 48 9.78 -16.86 -4.05
N ASP A 49 10.62 -17.03 -5.07
CA ASP A 49 11.10 -15.93 -5.91
C ASP A 49 9.96 -15.22 -6.64
N ALA A 50 9.01 -15.98 -7.19
CA ALA A 50 7.83 -15.42 -7.84
C ALA A 50 6.92 -14.64 -6.87
N GLN A 51 6.72 -15.18 -5.65
CA GLN A 51 5.96 -14.50 -4.60
C GLN A 51 6.67 -13.22 -4.15
N HIS A 52 7.98 -13.27 -3.94
CA HIS A 52 8.80 -12.12 -3.57
C HIS A 52 8.76 -11.02 -4.65
N ALA A 53 8.88 -11.38 -5.93
CA ALA A 53 8.73 -10.44 -7.04
C ALA A 53 7.35 -9.77 -7.04
N LYS A 54 6.28 -10.52 -6.77
CA LYS A 54 4.93 -9.98 -6.63
C LYS A 54 4.84 -8.98 -5.48
N TYR A 55 5.41 -9.29 -4.30
CA TYR A 55 5.42 -8.37 -3.16
C TYR A 55 6.14 -7.06 -3.49
N LYS A 56 7.32 -7.13 -4.10
CA LYS A 56 8.06 -5.92 -4.53
C LYS A 56 7.26 -5.07 -5.51
N PHE A 57 6.57 -5.69 -6.46
CA PHE A 57 5.71 -4.97 -7.39
C PHE A 57 4.57 -4.25 -6.64
N MET A 58 3.92 -4.94 -5.70
CA MET A 58 2.84 -4.33 -4.92
C MET A 58 3.35 -3.19 -4.05
N GLU A 59 4.48 -3.37 -3.37
CA GLU A 59 5.16 -2.32 -2.60
C GLU A 59 5.42 -1.06 -3.45
N TYR A 60 6.02 -1.25 -4.62
CA TYR A 60 6.30 -0.15 -5.55
C TYR A 60 5.04 0.62 -5.95
N ASN A 61 3.95 -0.09 -6.23
CA ASN A 61 2.66 0.54 -6.57
C ASN A 61 2.09 1.33 -5.39
N LEU A 62 2.16 0.78 -4.16
CA LEU A 62 1.69 1.47 -2.96
C LEU A 62 2.49 2.75 -2.71
N LEU A 63 3.82 2.69 -2.82
CA LEU A 63 4.70 3.84 -2.66
C LEU A 63 4.45 4.91 -3.73
N SER A 64 4.28 4.50 -4.99
CA SER A 64 3.95 5.41 -6.08
C SER A 64 2.60 6.10 -5.87
N LYS A 65 1.57 5.34 -5.44
CA LYS A 65 0.25 5.89 -5.11
C LYS A 65 0.33 6.86 -3.94
N LYS A 66 1.07 6.52 -2.88
CA LYS A 66 1.31 7.40 -1.73
C LYS A 66 1.95 8.72 -2.16
N LYS A 67 3.03 8.66 -2.96
CA LYS A 67 3.73 9.86 -3.46
C LYS A 67 2.80 10.74 -4.28
N ARG A 68 2.01 10.15 -5.20
CA ARG A 68 1.04 10.89 -6.01
C ARG A 68 0.00 11.59 -5.15
N LEU A 69 -0.57 10.90 -4.15
CA LEU A 69 -1.53 11.50 -3.23
C LEU A 69 -0.91 12.63 -2.41
N GLN A 70 0.34 12.46 -1.94
CA GLN A 70 1.06 13.50 -1.22
C GLN A 70 1.28 14.77 -2.06
N THR A 71 1.45 14.64 -3.38
CA THR A 71 1.54 15.80 -4.29
C THR A 71 0.16 16.40 -4.60
N GLN A 72 -0.87 15.58 -4.77
CA GLN A 72 -2.22 16.05 -5.12
C GLN A 72 -2.92 16.77 -3.96
N VAL A 73 -2.70 16.34 -2.71
CA VAL A 73 -3.32 16.96 -1.53
C VAL A 73 -3.03 18.48 -1.42
N PRO A 74 -1.78 18.97 -1.48
CA PRO A 74 -1.51 20.40 -1.41
C PRO A 74 -2.02 21.16 -2.64
N GLU A 75 -2.02 20.54 -3.83
CA GLU A 75 -2.57 21.13 -5.05
C GLU A 75 -4.09 21.38 -4.90
N LEU A 76 -4.84 20.36 -4.48
CA LEU A 76 -6.27 20.49 -4.25
C LEU A 76 -6.61 21.51 -3.16
N LYS A 77 -5.79 21.58 -2.10
CA LYS A 77 -5.95 22.61 -1.06
C LYS A 77 -5.75 24.02 -1.62
N ARG A 78 -4.77 24.24 -2.49
CA ARG A 78 -4.54 25.54 -3.14
C ARG A 78 -5.73 25.93 -4.03
N SER A 79 -6.24 24.99 -4.82
CA SER A 79 -7.41 25.22 -5.65
C SER A 79 -8.65 25.57 -4.82
N LEU A 80 -8.83 24.90 -3.67
CA LEU A 80 -9.93 25.22 -2.75
C LEU A 80 -9.80 26.65 -2.19
N THR A 81 -8.63 27.02 -1.68
CA THR A 81 -8.36 28.37 -1.17
C THR A 81 -8.56 29.44 -2.25
N MET A 82 -8.22 29.14 -3.50
CA MET A 82 -8.48 30.04 -4.62
C MET A 82 -9.98 30.24 -4.84
N ILE A 83 -10.77 29.16 -4.82
CA ILE A 83 -12.24 29.22 -4.95
C ILE A 83 -12.85 30.05 -3.81
N GLU A 84 -12.41 29.83 -2.56
CA GLU A 84 -12.86 30.62 -1.41
C GLU A 84 -12.56 32.12 -1.60
N LYS A 85 -11.38 32.47 -2.13
CA LYS A 85 -11.02 33.86 -2.43
C LYS A 85 -11.84 34.46 -3.57
N LEU A 86 -12.15 33.69 -4.60
CA LEU A 86 -13.03 34.10 -5.71
C LEU A 86 -14.47 34.33 -5.21
N GLU A 87 -14.95 33.56 -4.23
CA GLU A 87 -16.29 33.76 -3.66
C GLU A 87 -16.38 35.01 -2.77
N GLU A 88 -15.31 35.30 -2.01
CA GLU A 88 -15.22 36.50 -1.17
C GLU A 88 -15.07 37.79 -1.99
N GLN A 89 -14.30 37.76 -3.08
CA GLN A 89 -14.07 38.93 -3.94
C GLN A 89 -15.10 38.97 -5.08
N LYS A 90 -16.16 39.77 -4.90
CA LYS A 90 -17.22 40.01 -5.91
C LYS A 90 -16.90 41.11 -6.93
N GLU A 91 -15.74 41.74 -6.83
CA GLU A 91 -15.29 42.75 -7.81
C GLU A 91 -14.53 42.08 -8.96
N GLU A 92 -14.40 42.76 -10.09
CA GLU A 92 -13.69 42.26 -11.26
C GLU A 92 -12.17 42.35 -11.03
N PHE A 93 -11.48 41.21 -10.91
CA PHE A 93 -10.02 41.16 -10.78
C PHE A 93 -9.41 40.11 -11.71
N ASP A 94 -8.20 40.38 -12.18
CA ASP A 94 -7.48 39.50 -13.09
C ASP A 94 -6.79 38.37 -12.32
N THR A 95 -7.04 37.12 -12.73
CA THR A 95 -6.43 35.93 -12.13
C THR A 95 -5.74 35.09 -13.18
N GLN A 96 -4.49 34.71 -12.90
CA GLN A 96 -3.71 33.84 -13.77
C GLN A 96 -3.57 32.45 -13.13
N PHE A 97 -4.18 31.45 -13.75
CA PHE A 97 -4.05 30.06 -13.33
C PHE A 97 -2.98 29.37 -14.16
N LEU A 98 -1.95 28.81 -13.51
CA LEU A 98 -0.92 28.04 -14.17
C LEU A 98 -1.32 26.56 -14.16
N LEU A 99 -1.74 26.03 -15.31
CA LEU A 99 -1.94 24.59 -15.48
C LEU A 99 -0.56 23.91 -15.53
N SER A 100 -0.31 22.98 -14.61
CA SER A 100 0.91 22.14 -14.61
C SER A 100 0.69 20.87 -15.42
#